data_AF-A0A3R9TFU3-F1
#
_entry.id   AF-A0A3R9TFU3-F1
#
_cell.length_a   1.000
_cell.length_b   1.000
_cell.length_c   1.000
_cell.angle_alpha   90.00
_cell.angle_beta   90.00
_cell.angle_gamma   90.00
#
_symmetry.space_group_name_H-M   'P 1'
#
loop_
_entity.id
_entity.type
_entity.pdbx_description
1 polymer ?
#
loop_
_entity_poly.entity_id
_entity_poly.type
_entity_poly.pdbx_seq_one_letter_code
_entity_poly.pdbx_strand_id
1 'polypeptide(L)'
;ITIFTRQLATMMKAGVPLVQGFEIVAEGLENPAMREVVLGIKGEVEGGSTFASALRKYPQHFDNLFCSLVESGEQSGALETMLDRVAIYKEKSELLKQKIKKAMKYPATVIVVAIVVTIILMVKVVPVFQDLFASFGADLPAFTQMVVNMSKWMQEYWFIMIIAIGAVIAAFLEAKKRSKKFRDGLDKLALK
;
A
#
# COMPACT_ATOMS: atom_id res chain seq x y z
N ILE A 1 11.89 -0.43 7.62
CA ILE A 1 11.78 -1.78 8.23
C ILE A 1 12.73 -2.76 7.55
N THR A 2 12.57 -3.11 6.27
CA THR A 2 13.48 -4.03 5.57
C THR A 2 14.96 -3.60 5.67
N ILE A 3 15.25 -2.32 5.38
CA ILE A 3 16.60 -1.74 5.50
C ILE A 3 17.12 -1.82 6.94
N PHE A 4 16.31 -1.38 7.91
CA PHE A 4 16.62 -1.48 9.34
C PHE A 4 16.98 -2.92 9.75
N THR A 5 16.15 -3.90 9.40
CA THR A 5 16.37 -5.31 9.78
C THR A 5 17.63 -5.87 9.13
N ARG A 6 17.88 -5.54 7.85
CA ARG A 6 19.10 -5.97 7.15
C ARG A 6 20.35 -5.36 7.78
N GLN A 7 20.37 -4.04 8.00
CA GLN A 7 21.52 -3.36 8.60
C GLN A 7 21.78 -3.87 10.02
N LEU A 8 20.73 -4.04 10.83
CA LEU A 8 20.87 -4.59 12.18
C LEU A 8 21.40 -6.03 12.17
N ALA A 9 20.91 -6.89 11.26
CA ALA A 9 21.42 -8.24 11.09
C ALA A 9 22.92 -8.24 10.70
N THR A 10 23.33 -7.34 9.80
CA THR A 10 24.74 -7.17 9.42
C THR A 10 25.61 -6.72 10.60
N MET A 11 25.15 -5.76 11.40
CA MET A 11 25.87 -5.28 12.58
C MET A 11 26.01 -6.40 13.63
N MET A 12 24.93 -7.11 13.92
CA MET A 12 24.94 -8.26 14.84
C MET A 12 25.89 -9.36 14.37
N LYS A 13 25.93 -9.64 13.06
CA LYS A 13 26.85 -10.60 12.45
C LYS A 13 28.32 -10.17 12.50
N ALA A 14 28.57 -8.86 12.52
CA ALA A 14 29.89 -8.30 12.75
C ALA A 14 30.29 -8.27 14.23
N GLY A 15 29.45 -8.79 15.14
CA GLY A 15 29.69 -8.81 16.58
C GLY A 15 29.43 -7.47 17.27
N VAL A 16 28.77 -6.52 16.60
CA VAL A 16 28.41 -5.23 17.20
C VAL A 16 27.30 -5.46 18.24
N PRO A 17 27.44 -4.94 19.47
CA PRO A 17 26.40 -5.02 20.50
C PRO A 17 25.06 -4.45 20.00
N LEU A 18 23.95 -5.11 20.36
CA LEU A 18 22.61 -4.78 19.85
C LEU A 18 22.24 -3.30 20.02
N VAL A 19 22.50 -2.74 21.20
CA VAL A 19 22.20 -1.33 21.55
C VAL A 19 22.98 -0.36 20.66
N GLN A 20 24.28 -0.61 20.46
CA GLN A 20 25.13 0.17 19.56
C GLN A 20 24.69 0.00 18.09
N GLY A 21 24.24 -1.21 17.72
CA GLY A 21 23.64 -1.49 16.42
C GLY A 21 22.41 -0.63 16.14
N PHE A 22 21.52 -0.42 17.13
CA PHE A 22 20.37 0.47 16.96
C PHE A 22 20.77 1.92 16.70
N GLU A 23 21.80 2.42 17.38
CA GLU A 23 22.29 3.80 17.21
C GLU A 23 22.85 4.04 15.82
N ILE A 24 23.76 3.16 15.36
CA ILE A 24 24.35 3.24 14.02
C ILE A 24 23.26 3.15 12.94
N VAL A 25 22.31 2.23 13.10
CA VAL A 25 21.20 2.08 12.13
C VAL A 25 20.28 3.29 12.15
N ALA A 26 19.97 3.86 13.32
CA ALA A 26 19.12 5.04 13.44
C ALA A 26 19.71 6.27 12.72
N GLU A 27 21.03 6.46 12.80
CA GLU A 27 21.76 7.52 12.08
C GLU A 27 21.66 7.34 10.56
N GLY A 28 21.76 6.10 10.07
CA GLY A 28 21.68 5.77 8.64
C GLY A 28 20.26 5.78 8.04
N LEU A 29 19.21 5.96 8.84
CA LEU A 29 17.83 6.00 8.34
C LEU A 29 17.45 7.39 7.82
N GLU A 30 17.01 7.46 6.56
CA GLU A 30 16.50 8.71 5.94
C GLU A 30 15.14 9.15 6.49
N ASN A 31 14.31 8.20 6.95
CA ASN A 31 12.96 8.49 7.43
C ASN A 31 12.96 8.86 8.92
N PRO A 32 12.62 10.10 9.30
CA PRO A 32 12.66 10.55 10.70
C PRO A 32 11.71 9.76 11.62
N ALA A 33 10.51 9.41 11.14
CA ALA A 33 9.55 8.64 11.92
C ALA A 33 10.06 7.20 12.20
N MET A 34 10.75 6.59 11.24
CA MET A 34 11.38 5.28 11.48
C MET A 34 12.56 5.41 12.46
N ARG A 35 13.32 6.51 12.38
CA ARG A 35 14.41 6.79 13.33
C ARG A 35 13.89 6.87 14.76
N GLU A 36 12.81 7.61 15.00
CA GLU A 36 12.16 7.68 16.32
C GLU A 36 11.71 6.31 16.83
N VAL A 37 11.13 5.47 15.97
CA VAL A 37 10.75 4.09 16.34
C VAL A 37 11.97 3.27 16.77
N VAL A 38 13.09 3.35 16.03
CA VAL A 38 14.32 2.61 16.36
C VAL A 38 14.93 3.11 17.67
N LEU A 39 15.00 4.42 17.88
CA LEU A 39 15.50 5.01 19.13
C LEU A 39 14.58 4.68 20.32
N GLY A 40 13.27 4.63 20.10
CA GLY A 40 12.31 4.17 21.10
C GLY A 40 12.54 2.70 21.47
N ILE A 41 12.80 1.83 20.50
CA ILE A 41 13.17 0.42 20.75
C ILE A 41 14.50 0.33 21.51
N LYS A 42 15.51 1.14 21.14
CA LYS A 42 16.79 1.22 21.85
C LYS A 42 16.57 1.52 23.34
N GLY A 43 15.82 2.58 23.65
CA GLY A 43 15.56 2.98 25.04
C GLY A 43 14.82 1.91 25.87
N GLU A 44 13.92 1.16 25.24
CA GLU A 44 13.22 0.04 25.90
C GLU A 44 14.18 -1.11 26.25
N VAL A 45 15.09 -1.45 25.33
CA VAL A 45 16.09 -2.50 25.52
C VAL A 45 17.15 -2.08 26.54
N GLU A 46 17.60 -0.81 26.50
CA GLU A 46 18.47 -0.23 27.52
C GLU A 46 17.81 -0.20 28.91
N GLY A 47 16.49 0.00 28.96
CA GLY A 47 15.67 -0.10 30.18
C GLY A 47 15.44 -1.52 30.69
N GLY A 48 15.99 -2.55 30.02
CA GLY A 48 15.92 -3.95 30.45
C GLY A 48 14.79 -4.77 29.84
N SER A 49 14.00 -4.20 28.92
CA SER A 49 13.00 -4.97 28.17
C SER A 49 13.69 -5.88 27.14
N THR A 50 13.10 -7.05 26.86
CA THR A 50 13.58 -7.89 25.76
C THR A 50 13.35 -7.20 24.42
N PHE A 51 14.20 -7.46 23.43
CA PHE A 51 14.06 -6.86 22.10
C PHE A 51 12.71 -7.23 21.47
N ALA A 52 12.25 -8.47 21.60
CA ALA A 52 10.94 -8.89 21.14
C ALA A 52 9.79 -8.11 21.78
N SER A 53 9.86 -7.83 23.09
CA SER A 53 8.83 -7.03 23.77
C SER A 53 8.83 -5.57 23.33
N ALA A 54 10.01 -4.98 23.10
CA ALA A 54 10.15 -3.63 22.56
C ALA A 54 9.56 -3.52 21.14
N LEU A 55 9.80 -4.50 20.27
CA LEU A 55 9.23 -4.55 18.93
C LEU A 55 7.70 -4.64 18.94
N ARG A 56 7.10 -5.38 19.89
CA ARG A 56 5.65 -5.54 20.02
C ARG A 56 4.92 -4.25 20.36
N LYS A 57 5.60 -3.24 20.90
CA LYS A 57 5.04 -1.88 21.10
C LYS A 57 4.74 -1.16 19.78
N TYR A 58 5.32 -1.62 18.66
CA TYR A 58 5.15 -1.05 17.33
C TYR A 58 4.52 -2.05 16.32
N PRO A 59 3.29 -2.56 16.58
CA PRO A 59 2.65 -3.61 15.77
C PRO A 59 2.23 -3.14 14.36
N GLN A 60 2.49 -1.88 14.02
CA GLN A 60 2.26 -1.34 12.68
C GLN A 60 3.46 -1.53 11.75
N HIS A 61 4.64 -1.77 12.33
CA HIS A 61 5.91 -1.99 11.64
C HIS A 61 6.38 -3.44 11.81
N PHE A 62 6.23 -4.02 13.00
CA PHE A 62 6.67 -5.39 13.28
C PHE A 62 5.44 -6.29 13.43
N ASP A 63 5.34 -7.29 12.56
CA ASP A 63 4.26 -8.28 12.64
C ASP A 63 4.57 -9.34 13.71
N ASN A 64 3.57 -10.18 14.02
CA ASN A 64 3.71 -11.21 15.05
C ASN A 64 4.82 -12.21 14.71
N LEU A 65 4.97 -12.58 13.42
CA LEU A 65 6.00 -13.50 12.96
C LEU A 65 7.40 -12.93 13.23
N PHE A 66 7.61 -11.66 12.91
CA PHE A 66 8.85 -10.94 13.19
C PHE A 66 9.18 -11.00 14.69
N CYS A 67 8.22 -10.63 15.54
CA CYS A 67 8.42 -10.59 16.98
C CYS A 67 8.71 -11.97 17.56
N SER A 68 7.98 -13.01 17.14
CA SER A 68 8.19 -14.39 17.59
C SER A 68 9.54 -14.98 17.16
N LEU A 69 10.01 -14.65 15.95
CA LEU A 69 11.33 -15.09 15.49
C LEU A 69 12.47 -14.42 16.27
N VAL A 70 12.34 -13.13 16.56
CA VAL A 70 13.29 -12.41 17.41
C VAL A 70 13.29 -12.97 18.83
N GLU A 71 12.12 -13.20 19.41
CA GLU A 71 11.98 -13.78 20.75
C GLU A 71 12.65 -15.15 20.86
N SER A 72 12.43 -16.03 19.88
CA SER A 72 13.08 -17.33 19.83
C SER A 72 14.60 -17.19 19.69
N GLY A 73 15.07 -16.20 18.92
CA GLY A 73 16.50 -15.89 18.77
C GLY A 73 17.13 -15.38 20.07
N GLU A 74 16.45 -14.50 20.80
CA GLU A 74 16.92 -14.01 22.11
C GLU A 74 17.00 -15.15 23.14
N GLN A 75 15.96 -15.98 23.24
CA GLN A 75 15.91 -17.08 24.21
C GLN A 75 16.93 -18.19 23.92
N SER A 76 17.22 -18.45 22.65
CA SER A 76 18.19 -19.48 22.23
C SER A 76 19.62 -18.97 22.08
N GLY A 77 19.86 -17.67 22.29
CA GLY A 77 21.15 -17.04 22.02
C GLY A 77 21.53 -16.98 20.53
N ALA A 78 20.60 -17.33 19.62
CA ALA A 78 20.80 -17.35 18.17
C ALA A 78 20.20 -16.10 17.48
N LEU A 79 20.18 -14.96 18.18
CA LEU A 79 19.55 -13.72 17.70
C LEU A 79 20.11 -13.26 16.35
N GLU A 80 21.42 -13.35 16.13
CA GLU A 80 22.07 -13.04 14.87
C GLU A 80 21.46 -13.83 13.70
N THR A 81 21.36 -15.15 13.86
CA THR A 81 20.84 -16.05 12.83
C THR A 81 19.35 -15.78 12.56
N MET A 82 18.56 -15.51 13.60
CA MET A 82 17.15 -15.20 13.44
C MET A 82 16.94 -13.84 12.78
N LEU A 83 17.73 -12.82 13.11
CA LEU A 83 17.67 -11.52 12.47
C LEU A 83 18.02 -11.60 10.98
N ASP A 84 19.02 -12.39 10.59
CA ASP A 84 19.35 -12.60 9.18
C ASP A 84 18.21 -13.29 8.42
N ARG A 85 17.58 -14.33 9.01
CA ARG A 85 16.41 -14.99 8.42
C ARG A 85 15.24 -14.02 8.24
N VAL A 86 14.97 -13.20 9.25
CA VAL A 86 13.91 -12.18 9.19
C VAL A 86 14.23 -11.11 8.15
N ALA A 87 15.49 -10.69 8.01
CA ALA A 87 15.93 -9.76 6.98
C ALA A 87 15.70 -10.33 5.57
N ILE A 88 16.14 -11.56 5.32
CA ILE A 88 15.92 -12.26 4.03
C ILE A 88 14.42 -12.37 3.72
N TYR A 89 13.61 -12.72 4.71
CA TYR A 89 12.16 -12.80 4.55
C TYR A 89 11.56 -11.44 4.15
N LYS A 90 11.93 -10.35 4.85
CA LYS A 90 11.44 -9.01 4.54
C LYS A 90 11.90 -8.51 3.17
N GLU A 91 13.13 -8.82 2.75
CA GLU A 91 13.62 -8.49 1.42
C GLU A 91 12.86 -9.23 0.33
N LYS A 92 12.65 -10.55 0.49
CA LYS A 92 11.86 -11.33 -0.47
C LYS A 92 10.43 -10.82 -0.56
N SER A 93 9.81 -10.48 0.57
CA SER A 93 8.46 -9.91 0.61
C SER A 93 8.39 -8.55 -0.11
N GLU A 94 9.35 -7.66 0.15
CA GLU A 94 9.42 -6.35 -0.51
C GLU A 94 9.64 -6.47 -2.02
N LEU A 95 10.55 -7.36 -2.45
CA LEU A 95 10.79 -7.64 -3.87
C LEU A 95 9.53 -8.18 -4.56
N LEU A 96 8.79 -9.08 -3.91
CA LEU A 96 7.53 -9.61 -4.45
C LEU A 96 6.48 -8.50 -4.58
N LYS A 97 6.29 -7.68 -3.54
CA LYS A 97 5.38 -6.52 -3.59
C LYS A 97 5.75 -5.55 -4.70
N GLN A 98 7.04 -5.27 -4.91
CA GLN A 98 7.52 -4.42 -5.99
C GLN A 98 7.24 -5.03 -7.36
N LYS A 99 7.42 -6.34 -7.55
CA LYS A 99 7.07 -7.03 -8.81
C LYS A 99 5.58 -6.92 -9.12
N ILE A 100 4.71 -7.18 -8.14
CA ILE A 100 3.26 -7.05 -8.28
C ILE A 100 2.87 -5.62 -8.64
N LYS A 101 3.41 -4.64 -7.90
CA LYS A 101 3.14 -3.21 -8.16
C LYS A 101 3.57 -2.78 -9.56
N LYS A 102 4.72 -3.28 -10.04
CA LYS A 102 5.19 -3.03 -11.41
C LYS A 102 4.25 -3.67 -12.44
N ALA A 103 3.86 -4.93 -12.24
CA ALA A 103 2.95 -5.64 -13.15
C ALA A 103 1.57 -4.96 -13.25
N MET A 104 1.02 -4.48 -12.12
CA MET A 104 -0.29 -3.82 -12.08
C MET A 104 -0.29 -2.39 -12.64
N LYS A 105 0.88 -1.77 -12.84
CA LYS A 105 0.97 -0.39 -13.31
C LYS A 105 0.39 -0.23 -14.73
N TYR A 106 0.69 -1.16 -15.64
CA TYR A 106 0.19 -1.08 -17.02
C TYR A 106 -1.34 -1.28 -17.10
N PRO A 107 -1.93 -2.36 -16.55
CA PRO A 107 -3.38 -2.52 -16.53
C PRO A 107 -4.12 -1.33 -15.91
N ALA A 108 -3.62 -0.80 -14.79
CA ALA A 108 -4.23 0.36 -14.14
C ALA A 108 -4.24 1.60 -15.05
N THR A 109 -3.12 1.91 -15.72
CA THR A 109 -3.05 3.04 -16.65
C THR A 109 -4.01 2.86 -17.83
N VAL A 110 -4.09 1.66 -18.41
CA VAL A 110 -4.98 1.38 -19.54
C VAL A 110 -6.45 1.55 -19.14
N ILE A 111 -6.84 1.04 -17.97
CA ILE A 111 -8.22 1.19 -17.45
C ILE A 111 -8.56 2.68 -17.24
N VAL A 112 -7.63 3.46 -16.67
CA VAL A 112 -7.84 4.90 -16.48
C VAL A 112 -8.06 5.61 -17.81
N VAL A 113 -7.22 5.33 -18.81
CA VAL A 113 -7.36 5.92 -20.15
C VAL A 113 -8.68 5.49 -20.80
N ALA A 114 -9.05 4.21 -20.71
CA ALA A 114 -10.31 3.69 -21.23
C ALA A 114 -11.51 4.42 -20.62
N ILE A 115 -11.54 4.60 -19.29
CA ILE A 115 -12.60 5.33 -18.59
C ILE A 115 -12.68 6.78 -19.09
N VAL A 116 -11.55 7.47 -19.20
CA VAL A 116 -11.51 8.87 -19.68
C VAL A 116 -12.05 8.97 -21.11
N VAL A 117 -11.63 8.09 -22.01
CA VAL A 117 -12.11 8.07 -23.40
C VAL A 117 -13.60 7.77 -23.45
N THR A 118 -14.09 6.79 -22.69
CA THR A 118 -15.52 6.47 -22.62
C THR A 118 -16.36 7.66 -22.12
N ILE A 119 -15.90 8.39 -21.11
CA ILE A 119 -16.59 9.59 -20.61
C ILE A 119 -16.66 10.65 -21.71
N ILE A 120 -15.57 10.91 -22.42
CA ILE A 120 -15.54 11.89 -23.52
C ILE A 120 -16.53 11.50 -24.62
N LEU A 121 -16.54 10.22 -25.02
CA LEU A 121 -17.49 9.72 -26.02
C LEU A 121 -18.94 9.93 -25.57
N MET A 122 -19.25 9.59 -24.31
CA MET A 122 -20.59 9.72 -23.77
C MET A 122 -21.04 11.17 -23.64
N VAL A 123 -20.17 12.10 -23.26
CA VAL A 123 -20.52 13.51 -23.03
C VAL A 123 -20.54 14.32 -24.32
N LYS A 124 -19.65 14.04 -25.28
CA LYS A 124 -19.49 14.86 -26.50
C LYS A 124 -20.02 14.18 -27.75
N VAL A 125 -19.81 12.88 -27.92
CA VAL A 125 -20.10 12.19 -29.18
C VAL A 125 -21.54 11.69 -29.24
N VAL A 126 -22.03 11.06 -28.17
CA VAL A 126 -23.42 10.54 -28.12
C VAL A 126 -24.49 11.61 -28.39
N PRO A 127 -24.40 12.86 -27.87
CA PRO A 127 -25.39 13.90 -28.15
C PRO A 127 -25.42 14.31 -29.62
N VAL A 128 -24.26 14.40 -30.27
CA VAL A 128 -24.16 14.72 -31.70
C VAL A 128 -24.85 13.65 -32.54
N PHE A 129 -24.71 12.38 -32.16
CA PHE A 129 -25.45 11.30 -32.80
C PHE A 129 -26.96 11.41 -32.54
N GLN A 130 -27.39 11.75 -31.32
CA GLN A 130 -28.80 11.95 -31.01
C GLN A 130 -29.43 13.03 -31.90
N ASP A 131 -28.75 14.17 -32.07
CA ASP A 131 -29.23 15.29 -32.89
C ASP A 131 -29.30 14.91 -34.38
N LEU A 132 -28.32 14.14 -34.87
CA LEU A 132 -28.32 13.62 -36.23
C LEU A 132 -29.51 12.69 -36.48
N PHE A 133 -29.81 11.75 -35.58
CA PHE A 133 -30.96 10.84 -35.71
C PHE A 133 -32.30 11.58 -35.63
N ALA A 134 -32.41 12.59 -34.75
CA ALA A 134 -33.60 13.43 -34.68
C ALA A 134 -33.87 14.17 -35.99
N SER A 135 -32.82 14.60 -36.72
CA SER A 135 -32.95 15.26 -38.02
C SER A 135 -33.52 14.37 -39.13
N PHE A 136 -33.44 13.04 -39.00
CA PHE A 136 -33.98 12.08 -39.97
C PHE A 136 -35.46 11.74 -39.74
N GLY A 137 -36.10 12.31 -38.69
CA GLY A 137 -37.51 12.10 -38.39
C GLY A 137 -37.86 10.67 -37.96
N ALA A 138 -36.87 9.89 -37.51
CA ALA A 138 -37.04 8.52 -37.04
C ALA A 138 -36.80 8.42 -35.52
N ASP A 139 -37.65 7.67 -34.83
CA ASP A 139 -37.45 7.38 -33.41
C ASP A 139 -36.20 6.52 -33.19
N LEU A 140 -35.44 6.86 -32.16
CA LEU A 140 -34.26 6.11 -31.77
C LEU A 140 -34.65 4.69 -31.31
N PRO A 141 -34.02 3.63 -31.84
CA PRO A 141 -34.17 2.28 -31.32
C PRO A 141 -33.93 2.23 -29.80
N ALA A 142 -34.66 1.36 -29.09
CA ALA A 142 -34.63 1.29 -27.62
C ALA A 142 -33.21 1.21 -27.02
N PHE A 143 -32.29 0.49 -27.68
CA PHE A 143 -30.89 0.38 -27.24
C PHE A 143 -30.13 1.71 -27.36
N THR A 144 -30.33 2.47 -28.44
CA THR A 144 -29.74 3.82 -28.59
C THR A 144 -30.35 4.83 -27.63
N GLN A 145 -31.65 4.73 -27.37
CA GLN A 145 -32.34 5.58 -26.37
C GLN A 145 -31.78 5.35 -24.96
N MET A 146 -31.47 4.10 -24.59
CA MET A 146 -30.82 3.77 -23.31
C MET A 146 -29.45 4.45 -23.18
N VAL A 147 -28.62 4.39 -24.23
CA VAL A 147 -27.29 5.04 -24.24
C VAL A 147 -27.41 6.56 -24.17
N VAL A 148 -28.38 7.14 -24.87
CA VAL A 148 -28.70 8.58 -24.81
C VAL A 148 -29.14 8.99 -23.40
N ASN A 149 -29.99 8.20 -22.75
CA ASN A 149 -30.44 8.48 -21.38
C ASN A 149 -29.26 8.40 -20.39
N MET A 150 -28.37 7.41 -20.54
CA MET A 150 -27.11 7.34 -19.77
C MET A 150 -26.21 8.55 -20.01
N SER A 151 -26.10 9.02 -21.26
CA SER A 151 -25.34 10.21 -21.63
C SER A 151 -25.92 11.47 -20.98
N LYS A 152 -27.24 11.68 -21.03
CA LYS A 152 -27.91 12.83 -20.38
C LYS A 152 -27.68 12.82 -18.87
N TRP A 153 -27.85 11.67 -18.22
CA TRP A 153 -27.53 11.52 -16.80
C TRP A 153 -26.06 11.85 -16.49
N MET A 154 -25.13 11.39 -17.34
CA MET A 154 -23.71 11.66 -17.18
C MET A 154 -23.36 13.14 -17.37
N GLN A 155 -24.03 13.85 -18.28
CA GLN A 155 -23.87 15.28 -18.52
C GLN A 155 -24.47 16.14 -17.41
N GLU A 156 -25.56 15.71 -16.81
CA GLU A 156 -26.22 16.43 -15.72
C GLU A 156 -25.46 16.24 -14.38
N TYR A 157 -24.99 15.02 -14.11
CA TYR A 157 -24.36 14.65 -12.84
C TYR A 157 -22.82 14.56 -12.91
N TRP A 158 -22.17 15.13 -13.93
CA TRP A 158 -20.71 15.01 -14.09
C TRP A 158 -19.91 15.53 -12.88
N PHE A 159 -20.35 16.63 -12.27
CA PHE A 159 -19.75 17.16 -11.04
C PHE A 159 -19.91 16.20 -9.85
N ILE A 160 -21.09 15.57 -9.72
CA ILE A 160 -21.36 14.59 -8.66
C ILE A 160 -20.50 13.34 -8.86
N MET A 161 -20.29 12.89 -10.11
CA MET A 161 -19.36 11.79 -10.38
C MET A 161 -17.92 12.12 -9.97
N ILE A 162 -17.43 13.33 -10.26
CA ILE A 162 -16.07 13.74 -9.84
C ILE A 162 -15.97 13.77 -8.31
N ILE A 163 -16.98 14.32 -7.64
CA ILE A 163 -17.04 14.35 -6.16
C ILE A 163 -17.13 12.94 -5.59
N ALA A 164 -17.93 12.05 -6.18
CA ALA A 164 -18.08 10.67 -5.75
C ALA A 164 -16.78 9.87 -5.94
N ILE A 165 -16.09 10.02 -7.09
CA ILE A 165 -14.79 9.39 -7.34
C ILE A 165 -13.76 9.92 -6.33
N GLY A 166 -13.71 11.24 -6.12
CA GLY A 166 -12.83 11.86 -5.13
C GLY A 166 -13.11 11.35 -3.72
N ALA A 167 -14.38 11.24 -3.33
CA ALA A 167 -14.81 10.72 -2.03
C ALA A 167 -14.47 9.24 -1.85
N VAL A 168 -14.64 8.41 -2.89
CA VAL A 168 -14.25 7.00 -2.88
C VAL A 168 -12.73 6.85 -2.76
N ILE A 169 -11.95 7.64 -3.49
CA ILE A 169 -10.49 7.65 -3.39
C ILE A 169 -10.06 8.10 -1.99
N ALA A 170 -10.63 9.19 -1.47
CA ALA A 170 -10.33 9.69 -0.14
C ALA A 170 -10.70 8.66 0.94
N ALA A 171 -11.88 8.05 0.85
CA ALA A 171 -12.33 7.00 1.76
C ALA A 171 -11.44 5.75 1.67
N PHE A 172 -10.98 5.38 0.48
CA PHE A 172 -10.06 4.25 0.29
C PHE A 172 -8.66 4.54 0.88
N LEU A 173 -8.14 5.76 0.68
CA LEU A 173 -6.88 6.21 1.26
C LEU A 173 -6.95 6.31 2.79
N GLU A 174 -8.06 6.82 3.31
CA GLU A 174 -8.32 6.94 4.75
C GLU A 174 -8.52 5.56 5.39
N ALA A 175 -9.28 4.65 4.75
CA ALA A 175 -9.44 3.27 5.19
C ALA A 175 -8.10 2.52 5.21
N LYS A 176 -7.24 2.76 4.22
CA LYS A 176 -5.88 2.20 4.19
C LYS A 176 -4.97 2.74 5.29
N LYS A 177 -5.13 4.01 5.70
CA LYS A 177 -4.40 4.62 6.81
C LYS A 177 -4.91 4.17 8.19
N ARG A 178 -6.23 4.15 8.40
CA ARG A 178 -6.86 3.84 9.69
C ARG A 178 -6.97 2.35 9.99
N SER A 179 -7.22 1.49 9.00
CA SER A 179 -7.54 0.08 9.24
C SER A 179 -6.39 -0.85 8.85
N LYS A 180 -5.69 -1.38 9.86
CA LYS A 180 -4.70 -2.46 9.68
C LYS A 180 -5.32 -3.68 8.99
N LYS A 181 -6.55 -4.09 9.38
CA LYS A 181 -7.25 -5.23 8.75
C LYS A 181 -7.52 -5.02 7.25
N PHE A 182 -7.88 -3.79 6.84
CA PHE A 182 -8.12 -3.48 5.43
C PHE A 182 -6.82 -3.45 4.63
N ARG A 183 -5.77 -2.86 5.20
CA ARG A 183 -4.42 -2.84 4.61
C ARG A 183 -3.86 -4.26 4.44
N ASP A 184 -3.99 -5.09 5.47
CA ASP A 184 -3.47 -6.46 5.48
C ASP A 184 -4.31 -7.38 4.56
N GLY A 185 -5.61 -7.12 4.42
CA GLY A 185 -6.49 -7.78 3.46
C GLY A 185 -6.17 -7.44 2.00
N LEU A 186 -5.89 -6.17 1.71
CA LEU A 186 -5.40 -5.72 0.39
C LEU A 186 -4.03 -6.33 0.07
N ASP A 187 -3.12 -6.37 1.04
CA ASP A 187 -1.82 -7.03 0.89
C ASP A 187 -1.98 -8.53 0.62
N LYS A 188 -2.95 -9.20 1.28
CA LYS A 188 -3.24 -10.63 1.06
C LYS A 188 -3.84 -10.92 -0.33
N LEU A 189 -4.66 -10.01 -0.85
CA LEU A 189 -5.22 -10.09 -2.21
C LEU A 189 -4.17 -9.79 -3.28
N ALA A 190 -3.26 -8.85 -3.01
CA ALA A 190 -2.19 -8.51 -3.94
C ALA A 190 -1.12 -9.61 -4.03
N LEU A 191 -0.94 -10.41 -2.96
CA LEU A 191 0.04 -11.50 -2.87
C LEU A 191 -0.51 -12.88 -3.29
N LYS A 192 -1.75 -12.96 -3.77
CA LYS A 192 -2.37 -14.17 -4.35
C LYS A 192 -2.40 -14.05 -5.87
#